data_AF-A0A2A2WDJ6-F1
#
_entry.id   AF-A0A2A2WDJ6-F1
#
_cell.length_a   1.000
_cell.length_b   1.000
_cell.length_c   1.000
_cell.angle_alpha   90.00
_cell.angle_beta   90.00
_cell.angle_gamma   90.00
#
_symmetry.space_group_name_H-M   'P 1'
#
loop_
_entity.id
_entity.type
_entity.pdbx_description
1 polymer ?
#
loop_
_entity_poly.entity_id
_entity_poly.type
_entity_poly.pdbx_seq_one_letter_code
_entity_poly.pdbx_strand_id
1 'polypeptide(L)'
;MPAFTVSRTTHIQSDPETVFSILSDFATWKTWSPWLLTDKHASVTLQGDPTAVGGGYSWEGPVVGAGEMEHQELHRPTATQSIGTLHAQLRITRPWPSQSKVHFQVKKARNDDGQDGTLVRWEMQGSLPFFMFWMKSMMVSLMSMDFDRGLRMLKELVETGGVASETVVNGIAQSQPHFIVGKSGRSTLADIGTSMDDTIKQVHQSLQDAGIATDGQWLSVYDDMDLKTQTLSYTNGMVVDEGTATPPGLTARSLPGFSAMHVTHTGRYEHLGNAWAAAYQNLRACKRKVSKKLPGVELYANSPENTPPEALVTQLFVPVK
;
A
#
# COMPACT_ATOMS: atom_id res chain seq x y z
N MET A 1 -23.08 -18.58 -1.41
CA MET A 1 -21.73 -17.99 -1.51
C MET A 1 -21.48 -17.17 -0.26
N PRO A 2 -20.34 -17.32 0.45
CA PRO A 2 -20.05 -16.52 1.64
C PRO A 2 -19.99 -15.03 1.28
N ALA A 3 -20.96 -14.27 1.79
CA ALA A 3 -21.01 -12.82 1.63
C ALA A 3 -19.93 -12.16 2.49
N PHE A 4 -19.38 -11.04 2.04
CA PHE A 4 -18.48 -10.19 2.80
C PHE A 4 -18.86 -8.72 2.62
N THR A 5 -18.51 -7.92 3.62
CA THR A 5 -18.52 -6.47 3.56
C THR A 5 -17.16 -5.99 4.07
N VAL A 6 -16.56 -5.06 3.34
CA VAL A 6 -15.32 -4.37 3.74
C VAL A 6 -15.62 -2.89 3.72
N SER A 7 -15.21 -2.18 4.77
CA SER A 7 -15.40 -0.73 4.89
C SER A 7 -14.15 -0.10 5.49
N ARG A 8 -13.73 1.03 4.92
CA ARG A 8 -12.62 1.87 5.40
C ARG A 8 -12.97 3.33 5.29
N THR A 9 -12.32 4.14 6.11
CA THR A 9 -12.55 5.58 6.17
C THR A 9 -11.24 6.34 6.21
N THR A 10 -11.24 7.55 5.65
CA THR A 10 -10.16 8.52 5.83
C THR A 10 -10.74 9.93 5.93
N HIS A 11 -10.04 10.83 6.62
CA HIS A 11 -10.36 12.25 6.63
C HIS A 11 -9.46 12.98 5.63
N ILE A 12 -10.07 13.77 4.75
CA ILE A 12 -9.39 14.57 3.73
C ILE A 12 -9.65 16.04 4.04
N GLN A 13 -8.59 16.84 4.10
CA GLN A 13 -8.58 18.28 4.34
C GLN A 13 -9.00 19.03 3.06
N SER A 14 -10.22 18.78 2.62
CA SER A 14 -10.86 19.41 1.47
C SER A 14 -12.37 19.38 1.65
N ASP A 15 -13.07 20.25 0.91
CA ASP A 15 -14.52 20.29 0.96
C ASP A 15 -15.16 19.06 0.27
N PRO A 16 -16.40 18.67 0.65
CA PRO A 16 -17.02 17.48 0.09
C PRO A 16 -17.23 17.53 -1.43
N GLU A 17 -17.42 18.70 -2.04
CA GLU A 17 -17.65 18.84 -3.48
C GLU A 17 -16.36 18.53 -4.26
N THR A 18 -15.22 19.07 -3.83
CA THR A 18 -13.91 18.78 -4.41
C THR A 18 -13.57 17.28 -4.30
N VAL A 19 -13.75 16.68 -3.12
CA VAL A 19 -13.50 15.25 -2.92
C VAL A 19 -14.41 14.41 -3.80
N PHE A 20 -15.71 14.72 -3.87
CA PHE A 20 -16.66 14.00 -4.70
C PHE A 20 -16.33 14.11 -6.18
N SER A 21 -15.89 15.27 -6.66
CA SER A 21 -15.55 15.49 -8.06
C SER A 21 -14.42 14.58 -8.52
N ILE A 22 -13.36 14.43 -7.72
CA ILE A 22 -12.25 13.52 -8.04
C ILE A 22 -12.71 12.06 -7.96
N LEU A 23 -13.46 11.71 -6.89
CA LEU A 23 -13.91 10.35 -6.64
C LEU A 23 -14.87 9.82 -7.72
N SER A 24 -15.77 10.68 -8.21
CA SER A 24 -16.77 10.36 -9.24
C SER A 24 -16.25 10.47 -10.67
N ASP A 25 -15.04 10.96 -10.89
CA ASP A 25 -14.40 10.92 -12.20
C ASP A 25 -13.50 9.70 -12.31
N PHE A 26 -14.01 8.64 -12.95
CA PHE A 26 -13.24 7.42 -13.20
C PHE A 26 -12.00 7.62 -14.09
N ALA A 27 -11.84 8.75 -14.79
CA ALA A 27 -10.60 9.05 -15.49
C ALA A 27 -9.42 9.27 -14.53
N THR A 28 -9.68 9.75 -13.32
CA THR A 28 -8.64 10.01 -12.30
C THR A 28 -8.13 8.74 -11.61
N TRP A 29 -8.89 7.64 -11.68
CA TRP A 29 -8.62 6.44 -10.90
C TRP A 29 -7.30 5.76 -11.26
N LYS A 30 -6.76 5.97 -12.46
CA LYS A 30 -5.42 5.47 -12.81
C LYS A 30 -4.31 6.06 -11.93
N THR A 31 -4.55 7.21 -11.31
CA THR A 31 -3.58 7.94 -10.48
C THR A 31 -3.55 7.44 -9.03
N TRP A 32 -4.67 6.91 -8.52
CA TRP A 32 -4.80 6.60 -7.08
C TRP A 32 -5.45 5.24 -6.78
N SER A 33 -5.91 4.49 -7.80
CA SER A 33 -6.49 3.17 -7.59
C SER A 33 -5.42 2.20 -7.08
N PRO A 34 -5.67 1.53 -5.93
CA PRO A 34 -4.71 0.61 -5.33
C PRO A 34 -4.47 -0.65 -6.17
N TRP A 35 -5.33 -0.90 -7.17
CA TRP A 35 -5.22 -2.01 -8.11
C TRP A 35 -4.60 -1.59 -9.43
N LEU A 36 -5.01 -0.47 -10.05
CA LEU A 36 -4.51 -0.12 -11.39
C LEU A 36 -3.02 0.24 -11.40
N LEU A 37 -2.50 0.76 -10.28
CA LEU A 37 -1.10 1.16 -10.15
C LEU A 37 -0.10 -0.02 -10.11
N THR A 38 -0.56 -1.24 -9.88
CA THR A 38 0.33 -2.41 -9.75
C THR A 38 0.66 -3.09 -11.08
N ASP A 39 -0.02 -2.69 -12.17
CA ASP A 39 0.14 -3.27 -13.49
C ASP A 39 0.36 -2.17 -14.55
N LYS A 40 1.63 -1.83 -14.79
CA LYS A 40 2.01 -0.86 -15.83
C LYS A 40 1.63 -1.30 -17.25
N HIS A 41 1.32 -2.59 -17.46
CA HIS A 41 0.90 -3.13 -18.74
C HIS A 41 -0.62 -3.24 -18.87
N ALA A 42 -1.38 -2.86 -17.85
CA ALA A 42 -2.83 -2.85 -17.92
C ALA A 42 -3.32 -1.77 -18.89
N SER A 43 -4.15 -2.19 -19.83
CA SER A 43 -4.97 -1.29 -20.62
C SER A 43 -6.20 -0.89 -19.80
N VAL A 44 -6.56 0.39 -19.86
CA VAL A 44 -7.77 0.90 -19.20
C VAL A 44 -8.50 1.82 -20.16
N THR A 45 -9.75 1.46 -20.45
CA THR A 45 -10.61 2.09 -21.45
C THR A 45 -11.84 2.67 -20.75
N LEU A 46 -12.04 3.98 -20.88
CA LEU A 46 -13.24 4.67 -20.39
C LEU A 46 -14.45 4.30 -21.27
N GLN A 47 -15.61 4.18 -20.66
CA GLN A 47 -16.87 3.83 -21.31
C GLN A 47 -17.91 4.91 -20.98
N GLY A 48 -18.56 5.47 -22.00
CA GLY A 48 -19.52 6.56 -21.81
C GLY A 48 -18.88 7.82 -21.20
N ASP A 49 -19.69 8.60 -20.48
CA ASP A 49 -19.20 9.72 -19.66
C ASP A 49 -18.77 9.18 -18.28
N PRO A 50 -17.46 9.15 -17.95
CA PRO A 50 -16.95 8.56 -16.72
C PRO A 50 -17.35 9.31 -15.44
N THR A 51 -18.12 10.39 -15.55
CA THR A 51 -18.63 11.21 -14.44
C THR A 51 -20.15 11.12 -14.26
N ALA A 52 -20.82 10.29 -15.06
CA ALA A 52 -22.27 10.15 -15.10
C ALA A 52 -22.72 8.70 -14.85
N VAL A 53 -23.99 8.53 -14.46
CA VAL A 53 -24.62 7.20 -14.31
C VAL A 53 -24.59 6.45 -15.64
N GLY A 54 -24.24 5.18 -15.61
CA GLY A 54 -23.97 4.34 -16.80
C GLY A 54 -22.57 4.52 -17.39
N GLY A 55 -21.84 5.54 -16.96
CA GLY A 55 -20.42 5.72 -17.25
C GLY A 55 -19.53 4.80 -16.45
N GLY A 56 -18.38 4.43 -17.01
CA GLY A 56 -17.52 3.42 -16.44
C GLY A 56 -16.11 3.38 -17.00
N TYR A 57 -15.36 2.38 -16.55
CA TYR A 57 -14.13 1.96 -17.20
C TYR A 57 -13.99 0.45 -17.17
N SER A 58 -13.26 -0.08 -18.14
CA SER A 58 -12.81 -1.47 -18.18
C SER A 58 -11.30 -1.52 -18.10
N TRP A 59 -10.77 -2.61 -17.55
CA TRP A 59 -9.34 -2.88 -17.54
C TRP A 59 -9.03 -4.29 -18.01
N GLU A 60 -7.84 -4.44 -18.58
CA GLU A 60 -7.26 -5.73 -18.94
C GLU A 60 -5.74 -5.65 -18.81
N GLY A 61 -5.18 -6.54 -17.98
CA GLY A 61 -3.75 -6.65 -17.74
C GLY A 61 -3.31 -8.05 -17.27
N PRO A 62 -2.01 -8.37 -17.38
CA PRO A 62 -1.45 -9.64 -16.95
C PRO A 62 -1.44 -9.83 -15.43
N VAL A 63 -1.41 -8.74 -14.66
CA VAL A 63 -1.33 -8.77 -13.19
C VAL A 63 -2.69 -8.49 -12.57
N VAL A 64 -3.38 -7.44 -13.01
CA VAL A 64 -4.70 -7.02 -12.46
C VAL A 64 -5.89 -7.82 -13.02
N GLY A 65 -5.66 -8.73 -13.97
CA GLY A 65 -6.71 -9.52 -14.60
C GLY A 65 -7.56 -8.68 -15.54
N ALA A 66 -8.86 -8.89 -15.54
CA ALA A 66 -9.80 -8.09 -16.33
C ALA A 66 -11.13 -7.90 -15.63
N GLY A 67 -11.77 -6.78 -15.92
CA GLY A 67 -13.07 -6.42 -15.39
C GLY A 67 -13.49 -5.01 -15.77
N GLU A 68 -14.54 -4.54 -15.15
CA GLU A 68 -15.09 -3.20 -15.32
C GLU A 68 -15.76 -2.67 -14.06
N MET A 69 -15.87 -1.35 -13.98
CA MET A 69 -16.60 -0.64 -12.96
C MET A 69 -17.51 0.41 -13.62
N GLU A 70 -18.77 0.44 -13.21
CA GLU A 70 -19.80 1.30 -13.82
C GLU A 70 -20.59 2.03 -12.72
N HIS A 71 -20.82 3.34 -12.89
CA HIS A 71 -21.68 4.12 -12.01
C HIS A 71 -23.13 3.68 -12.13
N GLN A 72 -23.73 3.39 -10.98
CA GLN A 72 -25.16 3.06 -10.87
C GLN A 72 -25.95 4.26 -10.34
N GLU A 73 -25.41 4.98 -9.35
CA GLU A 73 -26.04 6.16 -8.76
C GLU A 73 -24.98 7.17 -8.33
N LEU A 74 -25.26 8.46 -8.52
CA LEU A 74 -24.40 9.57 -8.13
C LEU A 74 -25.25 10.67 -7.48
N HIS A 75 -25.05 10.89 -6.19
CA HIS A 75 -25.63 12.00 -5.44
C HIS A 75 -24.52 12.94 -5.03
N ARG A 76 -24.37 14.04 -5.75
CA ARG A 76 -23.36 15.07 -5.45
C ARG A 76 -23.72 15.77 -4.13
N PRO A 77 -22.73 16.08 -3.27
CA PRO A 77 -22.98 16.94 -2.13
C PRO A 77 -23.42 18.32 -2.62
N THR A 78 -24.24 18.99 -1.83
CA THR A 78 -24.70 20.35 -2.08
C THR A 78 -24.38 21.23 -0.88
N ALA A 79 -24.42 22.55 -1.06
CA ALA A 79 -24.26 23.51 0.03
C ALA A 79 -25.19 23.21 1.23
N THR A 80 -26.41 22.70 0.99
CA THR A 80 -27.39 22.35 2.03
C THR A 80 -27.23 20.94 2.59
N GLN A 81 -26.85 19.99 1.74
CA GLN A 81 -26.68 18.58 2.09
C GLN A 81 -25.21 18.24 1.83
N SER A 82 -24.34 18.55 2.81
CA SER A 82 -22.88 18.33 2.74
C SER A 82 -22.50 16.84 2.83
N ILE A 83 -23.31 15.97 2.21
CA ILE A 83 -23.16 14.53 2.09
C ILE A 83 -23.35 14.18 0.62
N GLY A 84 -22.39 13.47 0.05
CA GLY A 84 -22.49 12.87 -1.28
C GLY A 84 -22.37 11.36 -1.22
N THR A 85 -23.01 10.65 -2.15
CA THR A 85 -22.90 9.19 -2.28
C THR A 85 -22.64 8.77 -3.73
N LEU A 86 -21.81 7.75 -3.89
CA LEU A 86 -21.50 7.13 -5.17
C LEU A 86 -21.71 5.63 -5.07
N HIS A 87 -22.57 5.08 -5.92
CA HIS A 87 -22.79 3.64 -6.04
C HIS A 87 -22.25 3.18 -7.38
N ALA A 88 -21.42 2.15 -7.37
CA ALA A 88 -20.88 1.54 -8.57
C ALA A 88 -21.00 0.01 -8.53
N GLN A 89 -21.14 -0.58 -9.71
CA GLN A 89 -21.13 -2.02 -9.90
C GLN A 89 -19.75 -2.43 -10.42
N LEU A 90 -19.06 -3.26 -9.64
CA LEU A 90 -17.80 -3.88 -10.02
C LEU A 90 -18.07 -5.27 -10.59
N ARG A 91 -17.51 -5.57 -11.76
CA ARG A 91 -17.59 -6.88 -12.42
C ARG A 91 -16.18 -7.32 -12.80
N ILE A 92 -15.68 -8.36 -12.16
CA ILE A 92 -14.40 -8.98 -12.51
C ILE A 92 -14.70 -10.15 -13.44
N THR A 93 -13.98 -10.27 -14.55
CA THR A 93 -14.10 -11.38 -15.51
C THR A 93 -12.92 -12.35 -15.42
N ARG A 94 -11.73 -11.86 -15.08
CA ARG A 94 -10.52 -12.67 -14.86
C ARG A 94 -9.77 -12.21 -13.60
N PRO A 95 -9.15 -13.14 -12.83
CA PRO A 95 -9.07 -14.58 -13.07
C PRO A 95 -10.31 -15.38 -12.65
N TRP A 96 -11.15 -14.83 -11.76
CA TRP A 96 -12.38 -15.46 -11.31
C TRP A 96 -13.55 -14.49 -11.47
N PRO A 97 -14.57 -14.85 -12.27
CA PRO A 97 -15.75 -14.03 -12.41
C PRO A 97 -16.38 -13.71 -11.06
N SER A 98 -16.62 -12.42 -10.80
CA SER A 98 -17.29 -11.98 -9.58
C SER A 98 -17.99 -10.64 -9.78
N GLN A 99 -18.95 -10.36 -8.91
CA GLN A 99 -19.70 -9.11 -8.89
C GLN A 99 -19.73 -8.57 -7.47
N SER A 100 -19.46 -7.28 -7.33
CA SER A 100 -19.46 -6.58 -6.05
C SER A 100 -20.12 -5.21 -6.20
N LYS A 101 -20.84 -4.78 -5.17
CA LYS A 101 -21.35 -3.42 -5.06
C LYS A 101 -20.31 -2.57 -4.36
N VAL A 102 -19.95 -1.45 -4.96
CA VAL A 102 -19.00 -0.47 -4.41
C VAL A 102 -19.80 0.77 -4.01
N HIS A 103 -19.57 1.24 -2.80
CA HIS A 103 -20.25 2.41 -2.25
C HIS A 103 -19.22 3.36 -1.64
N PHE A 104 -19.27 4.62 -2.07
CA PHE A 104 -18.58 5.70 -1.39
C PHE A 104 -19.58 6.67 -0.77
N GLN A 105 -19.21 7.19 0.39
CA GLN A 105 -19.87 8.32 1.02
C GLN A 105 -18.82 9.37 1.35
N VAL A 106 -19.10 10.62 1.00
CA VAL A 106 -18.34 11.78 1.45
C VAL A 106 -19.23 12.60 2.36
N LYS A 107 -18.72 13.05 3.50
CA LYS A 107 -19.49 13.84 4.45
C LYS A 107 -18.59 14.88 5.10
N LYS A 108 -19.04 16.13 5.17
CA LYS A 108 -18.35 17.17 5.95
C LYS A 108 -18.17 16.70 7.40
N ALA A 109 -16.93 16.75 7.89
CA ALA A 109 -16.56 16.28 9.22
C ALA A 109 -15.33 17.02 9.75
N ARG A 110 -15.12 16.97 11.06
CA ARG A 110 -13.87 17.38 11.70
C ARG A 110 -13.03 16.15 12.04
N ASN A 111 -11.71 16.27 11.92
CA ASN A 111 -10.79 15.27 12.46
C ASN A 111 -10.64 15.42 13.98
N ASP A 112 -9.84 14.55 14.60
CA ASP A 112 -9.62 14.54 16.05
C ASP A 112 -8.91 15.82 16.54
N ASP A 113 -8.16 16.50 15.68
CA ASP A 113 -7.52 17.80 15.92
C ASP A 113 -8.46 19.00 15.71
N GLY A 114 -9.74 18.75 15.41
CA GLY A 114 -10.77 19.78 15.21
C GLY A 114 -10.72 20.52 13.87
N GLN A 115 -9.89 20.08 12.92
CA GLN A 115 -9.77 20.66 11.59
C GLN A 115 -10.94 20.22 10.70
N ASP A 116 -11.55 21.19 10.01
CA ASP A 116 -12.62 20.92 9.05
C ASP A 116 -12.10 20.16 7.82
N GLY A 117 -12.94 19.29 7.27
CA GLY A 117 -12.68 18.56 6.04
C GLY A 117 -13.82 17.61 5.70
N THR A 118 -13.46 16.51 5.06
CA THR A 118 -14.40 15.50 4.55
C THR A 118 -14.02 14.13 5.04
N LEU A 119 -14.94 13.46 5.73
CA LEU A 119 -14.84 12.03 5.99
C LEU A 119 -15.29 11.28 4.73
N VAL A 120 -14.38 10.50 4.17
CA VAL A 120 -14.66 9.59 3.06
C VAL A 120 -14.77 8.18 3.60
N ARG A 121 -15.86 7.49 3.27
CA ARG A 121 -16.05 6.06 3.54
C ARG A 121 -16.07 5.32 2.22
N TRP A 122 -15.24 4.29 2.09
CA TRP A 122 -15.26 3.33 0.99
C TRP A 122 -15.73 1.98 1.51
N GLU A 123 -16.84 1.50 0.97
CA GLU A 123 -17.41 0.19 1.26
C GLU A 123 -17.51 -0.67 -0.01
N MET A 124 -17.29 -1.98 0.14
CA MET A 124 -17.61 -2.97 -0.88
C MET A 124 -18.34 -4.14 -0.27
N GLN A 125 -19.42 -4.55 -0.94
CA GLN A 125 -20.21 -5.73 -0.61
C GLN A 125 -20.12 -6.72 -1.76
N GLY A 126 -19.81 -7.97 -1.47
CA GLY A 126 -19.66 -9.01 -2.48
C GLY A 126 -19.78 -10.39 -1.88
N SER A 127 -19.44 -11.38 -2.69
CA SER A 127 -19.38 -12.76 -2.22
C SER A 127 -18.20 -13.52 -2.84
N LEU A 128 -17.69 -14.49 -2.10
CA LEU A 128 -16.67 -15.39 -2.60
C LEU A 128 -17.31 -16.66 -3.15
N PRO A 129 -16.71 -17.29 -4.18
CA PRO A 129 -17.03 -18.67 -4.53
C PRO A 129 -17.03 -19.56 -3.28
N PHE A 130 -18.00 -20.47 -3.18
CA PHE A 130 -18.21 -21.24 -1.95
C PHE A 130 -16.97 -22.05 -1.54
N PHE A 131 -16.23 -22.58 -2.51
CA PHE A 131 -14.97 -23.29 -2.27
C PHE A 131 -13.84 -22.41 -1.72
N MET A 132 -14.02 -21.10 -1.53
CA MET A 132 -13.04 -20.21 -0.88
C MET A 132 -13.51 -19.73 0.51
N PHE A 133 -14.55 -20.34 1.09
CA PHE A 133 -15.15 -19.84 2.34
C PHE A 133 -14.17 -19.71 3.51
N TRP A 134 -13.19 -20.61 3.64
CA TRP A 134 -12.16 -20.57 4.69
C TRP A 134 -11.16 -19.42 4.50
N MET A 135 -11.04 -18.87 3.28
CA MET A 135 -10.16 -17.74 2.96
C MET A 135 -10.83 -16.39 3.21
N LYS A 136 -12.12 -16.35 3.56
CA LYS A 136 -12.90 -15.11 3.69
C LYS A 136 -12.21 -14.05 4.55
N SER A 137 -11.77 -14.40 5.76
CA SER A 137 -11.11 -13.46 6.68
C SER A 137 -9.82 -12.88 6.08
N MET A 138 -9.02 -13.71 5.42
CA MET A 138 -7.80 -13.27 4.75
C MET A 138 -8.11 -12.36 3.55
N MET A 139 -9.13 -12.67 2.74
CA MET A 139 -9.56 -11.83 1.61
C MET A 139 -10.06 -10.47 2.09
N VAL A 140 -10.89 -10.44 3.14
CA VAL A 140 -11.35 -9.20 3.77
C VAL A 140 -10.18 -8.34 4.24
N SER A 141 -9.15 -8.96 4.83
CA SER A 141 -7.94 -8.22 5.24
C SER A 141 -7.12 -7.69 4.06
N LEU A 142 -6.91 -8.49 3.00
CA LEU A 142 -6.23 -8.02 1.78
C LEU A 142 -6.97 -6.83 1.15
N MET A 143 -8.28 -6.93 0.99
CA MET A 143 -9.12 -5.85 0.46
C MET A 143 -9.09 -4.61 1.35
N SER A 144 -9.07 -4.82 2.66
CA SER A 144 -8.93 -3.74 3.62
C SER A 144 -7.63 -2.95 3.42
N MET A 145 -6.50 -3.66 3.28
CA MET A 145 -5.21 -3.01 3.01
C MET A 145 -5.20 -2.28 1.67
N ASP A 146 -5.85 -2.83 0.64
CA ASP A 146 -6.01 -2.13 -0.64
C ASP A 146 -6.81 -0.83 -0.47
N PHE A 147 -7.89 -0.85 0.31
CA PHE A 147 -8.70 0.35 0.57
C PHE A 147 -7.93 1.38 1.37
N ASP A 148 -7.16 0.96 2.39
CA ASP A 148 -6.31 1.85 3.18
C ASP A 148 -5.26 2.54 2.30
N ARG A 149 -4.61 1.81 1.38
CA ARG A 149 -3.69 2.38 0.37
C ARG A 149 -4.41 3.35 -0.57
N GLY A 150 -5.55 2.93 -1.13
CA GLY A 150 -6.33 3.73 -2.08
C GLY A 150 -6.83 5.04 -1.48
N LEU A 151 -7.37 4.99 -0.26
CA LEU A 151 -7.84 6.17 0.47
C LEU A 151 -6.70 7.12 0.83
N ARG A 152 -5.51 6.60 1.13
CA ARG A 152 -4.32 7.42 1.39
C ARG A 152 -3.84 8.15 0.12
N MET A 153 -3.82 7.47 -1.02
CA MET A 153 -3.48 8.09 -2.31
C MET A 153 -4.54 9.10 -2.74
N LEU A 154 -5.84 8.79 -2.57
CA LEU A 154 -6.92 9.74 -2.82
C LEU A 154 -6.78 11.00 -1.96
N LYS A 155 -6.46 10.83 -0.66
CA LYS A 155 -6.20 11.94 0.26
C LYS A 155 -5.09 12.86 -0.26
N GLU A 156 -3.92 12.30 -0.59
CA GLU A 156 -2.81 13.12 -1.08
C GLU A 156 -3.13 13.78 -2.42
N LEU A 157 -3.80 13.07 -3.34
CA LEU A 157 -4.22 13.62 -4.63
C LEU A 157 -5.14 14.84 -4.45
N VAL A 158 -6.11 14.74 -3.54
CA VAL A 158 -7.04 15.85 -3.27
C VAL A 158 -6.33 17.02 -2.60
N GLU A 159 -5.44 16.75 -1.65
CA GLU A 159 -4.79 17.79 -0.82
C GLU A 159 -3.64 18.50 -1.52
N THR A 160 -2.96 17.81 -2.44
CA THR A 160 -1.71 18.30 -3.06
C THR A 160 -1.73 18.34 -4.58
N GLY A 161 -2.73 17.73 -5.22
CA GLY A 161 -2.83 17.61 -6.67
C GLY A 161 -2.03 16.46 -7.28
N GLY A 162 -1.34 15.64 -6.47
CA GLY A 162 -0.56 14.50 -6.95
C GLY A 162 -0.45 13.39 -5.89
N VAL A 163 0.13 12.26 -6.31
CA VAL A 163 0.46 11.14 -5.40
C VAL A 163 1.95 10.91 -5.49
N ALA A 164 2.68 11.12 -4.40
CA ALA A 164 4.13 10.90 -4.34
C ALA A 164 4.42 9.41 -4.14
N SER A 165 4.09 8.61 -5.17
CA SER A 165 4.29 7.16 -5.17
C SER A 165 4.49 6.65 -6.60
N GLU A 166 5.73 6.42 -6.98
CA GLU A 166 6.08 5.66 -8.16
C GLU A 166 6.59 4.28 -7.75
N THR A 167 6.16 3.25 -8.48
CA THR A 167 6.62 1.88 -8.30
C THR A 167 7.15 1.32 -9.62
N VAL A 168 8.33 0.73 -9.62
CA VAL A 168 8.94 0.06 -10.77
C VAL A 168 9.20 -1.40 -10.41
N VAL A 169 8.53 -2.32 -11.10
CA VAL A 169 8.75 -3.76 -10.93
C VAL A 169 9.93 -4.19 -11.79
N ASN A 170 11.08 -4.45 -11.16
CA ASN A 170 12.32 -4.82 -11.85
C ASN A 170 12.39 -6.32 -12.19
N GLY A 171 11.38 -7.09 -11.75
CA GLY A 171 11.32 -8.54 -11.97
C GLY A 171 12.12 -9.33 -10.95
N ILE A 172 12.49 -10.56 -11.31
CA ILE A 172 13.25 -11.43 -10.42
C ILE A 172 14.74 -11.07 -10.52
N ALA A 173 15.34 -10.68 -9.40
CA ALA A 173 16.74 -10.31 -9.29
C ALA A 173 17.42 -11.04 -8.11
N GLN A 174 18.75 -11.05 -8.11
CA GLN A 174 19.55 -11.54 -6.99
C GLN A 174 19.85 -10.37 -6.04
N SER A 175 19.49 -10.49 -4.76
CA SER A 175 19.89 -9.53 -3.73
C SER A 175 21.34 -9.74 -3.31
N GLN A 176 21.95 -8.69 -2.79
CA GLN A 176 23.28 -8.73 -2.20
C GLN A 176 23.22 -9.28 -0.77
N PRO A 177 24.27 -9.97 -0.30
CA PRO A 177 24.40 -10.28 1.11
C PRO A 177 24.67 -8.99 1.91
N HIS A 178 24.13 -8.93 3.12
CA HIS A 178 24.36 -7.82 4.04
C HIS A 178 24.65 -8.35 5.44
N PHE A 179 25.53 -7.69 6.17
CA PHE A 179 25.66 -7.84 7.61
C PHE A 179 25.13 -6.57 8.25
N ILE A 180 24.17 -6.70 9.16
CA ILE A 180 23.51 -5.57 9.79
C ILE A 180 23.67 -5.60 11.30
N VAL A 181 23.72 -4.42 11.91
CA VAL A 181 23.51 -4.23 13.34
C VAL A 181 22.26 -3.37 13.51
N GLY A 182 21.31 -3.84 14.31
CA GLY A 182 20.01 -3.20 14.40
C GLY A 182 19.20 -3.65 15.60
N LYS A 183 17.91 -3.31 15.57
CA LYS A 183 16.96 -3.65 16.62
C LYS A 183 15.65 -4.14 16.01
N SER A 184 15.09 -5.18 16.63
CA SER A 184 13.80 -5.74 16.22
C SER A 184 12.65 -5.09 16.96
N GLY A 185 11.51 -4.99 16.27
CA GLY A 185 10.23 -4.53 16.79
C GLY A 185 9.08 -5.37 16.26
N ARG A 186 7.90 -5.19 16.87
CA ARG A 186 6.64 -5.75 16.38
C ARG A 186 5.58 -4.67 16.45
N SER A 187 4.82 -4.49 15.37
CA SER A 187 3.77 -3.46 15.28
C SER A 187 2.58 -3.95 14.46
N THR A 188 1.53 -3.15 14.44
CA THR A 188 0.47 -3.26 13.43
C THR A 188 0.91 -2.54 12.15
N LEU A 189 0.28 -2.85 11.02
CA LEU A 189 0.51 -2.11 9.77
C LEU A 189 0.08 -0.63 9.89
N ALA A 190 -0.89 -0.31 10.75
CA ALA A 190 -1.34 1.05 10.98
C ALA A 190 -0.30 1.89 11.74
N ASP A 191 0.37 1.29 12.71
CA ASP A 191 1.33 1.96 13.59
C ASP A 191 2.80 1.72 13.18
N ILE A 192 3.02 1.11 12.02
CA ILE A 192 4.36 0.70 11.60
C ILE A 192 5.31 1.89 11.44
N GLY A 193 4.83 3.00 10.87
CA GLY A 193 5.66 4.20 10.65
C GLY A 193 6.23 4.73 11.96
N THR A 194 5.36 5.01 12.94
CA THR A 194 5.77 5.47 14.28
C THR A 194 6.70 4.47 14.96
N SER A 195 6.35 3.19 14.93
CA SER A 195 7.16 2.14 15.55
C SER A 195 8.56 2.04 14.96
N MET A 196 8.66 2.12 13.62
CA MET A 196 9.93 2.07 12.90
C MET A 196 10.77 3.32 13.16
N ASP A 197 10.15 4.50 13.20
CA ASP A 197 10.83 5.77 13.47
C ASP A 197 11.46 5.78 14.87
N ASP A 198 10.72 5.32 15.88
CA ASP A 198 11.23 5.15 17.24
C ASP A 198 12.38 4.12 17.31
N THR A 199 12.27 3.03 16.55
CA THR A 199 13.31 1.99 16.51
C THR A 199 14.57 2.49 15.83
N ILE A 200 14.45 3.21 14.71
CA ILE A 200 15.59 3.80 13.98
C ILE A 200 16.33 4.78 14.88
N LYS A 201 15.62 5.68 15.59
CA LYS A 201 16.24 6.62 16.56
C LYS A 201 17.04 5.89 17.64
N GLN A 202 16.50 4.79 18.16
CA GLN A 202 17.20 3.98 19.17
C GLN A 202 18.47 3.32 18.60
N VAL A 203 18.38 2.74 17.40
CA VAL A 203 19.54 2.14 16.72
C VAL A 203 20.60 3.19 16.45
N HIS A 204 20.19 4.35 15.92
CA HIS A 204 21.07 5.47 15.61
C HIS A 204 21.82 5.96 16.84
N GLN A 205 21.12 6.21 17.95
CA GLN A 205 21.73 6.62 19.22
C GLN A 205 22.73 5.57 19.74
N SER A 206 22.36 4.28 19.75
CA SER A 206 23.25 3.22 20.22
C SER A 206 24.50 3.03 19.37
N LEU A 207 24.41 3.27 18.06
CA LEU A 207 25.59 3.26 17.16
C LEU A 207 26.49 4.47 17.44
N GLN A 208 25.92 5.66 17.62
CA GLN A 208 26.66 6.88 17.96
C GLN A 208 27.40 6.77 19.30
N ASP A 209 26.73 6.28 20.34
CA ASP A 209 27.31 6.08 21.67
C ASP A 209 28.49 5.09 21.64
N ALA A 210 28.48 4.15 20.69
CA ALA A 210 29.54 3.18 20.46
C ALA A 210 30.64 3.69 19.50
N GLY A 211 30.55 4.92 18.99
CA GLY A 211 31.50 5.50 18.04
C GLY A 211 31.45 4.87 16.65
N ILE A 212 30.35 4.23 16.28
CA ILE A 212 30.15 3.64 14.94
C ILE A 212 29.52 4.70 14.03
N ALA A 213 30.09 4.89 12.83
CA ALA A 213 29.57 5.84 11.84
C ALA A 213 28.12 5.50 11.46
N THR A 214 27.26 6.52 11.29
CA THR A 214 25.81 6.33 11.08
C THR A 214 25.27 6.82 9.73
N ASP A 215 26.17 7.29 8.86
CA ASP A 215 25.92 7.74 7.50
C ASP A 215 25.93 6.61 6.45
N GLY A 216 25.97 5.36 6.92
CA GLY A 216 25.94 4.16 6.10
C GLY A 216 24.55 3.84 5.52
N GLN A 217 24.46 2.71 4.83
CA GLN A 217 23.20 2.24 4.25
C GLN A 217 22.31 1.64 5.33
N TRP A 218 21.06 2.10 5.39
CA TRP A 218 20.02 1.56 6.27
C TRP A 218 19.10 0.59 5.54
N LEU A 219 18.60 -0.40 6.26
CA LEU A 219 17.60 -1.32 5.74
C LEU A 219 16.64 -1.81 6.83
N SER A 220 15.50 -2.30 6.38
CA SER A 220 14.50 -2.96 7.21
C SER A 220 14.26 -4.39 6.74
N VAL A 221 14.22 -5.31 7.68
CA VAL A 221 14.01 -6.75 7.45
C VAL A 221 12.67 -7.14 8.01
N TYR A 222 11.85 -7.86 7.24
CA TYR A 222 10.51 -8.28 7.62
C TYR A 222 10.44 -9.80 7.70
N ASP A 223 10.35 -10.33 8.92
CA ASP A 223 10.39 -11.76 9.19
C ASP A 223 9.04 -12.45 9.03
N ASP A 224 7.97 -11.74 9.42
CA ASP A 224 6.61 -12.26 9.34
C ASP A 224 5.58 -11.14 9.17
N MET A 225 4.42 -11.53 8.65
CA MET A 225 3.20 -10.73 8.66
C MET A 225 2.01 -11.66 8.87
N ASP A 226 1.30 -11.46 9.97
CA ASP A 226 0.00 -12.08 10.20
C ASP A 226 -1.07 -11.25 9.46
N LEU A 227 -1.54 -11.77 8.33
CA LEU A 227 -2.54 -11.08 7.51
C LEU A 227 -3.89 -10.91 8.21
N LYS A 228 -4.23 -11.69 9.23
CA LYS A 228 -5.56 -11.56 9.88
C LYS A 228 -5.57 -10.40 10.86
N THR A 229 -4.51 -10.29 11.65
CA THR A 229 -4.31 -9.24 12.66
C THR A 229 -3.59 -8.01 12.11
N GLN A 230 -3.04 -8.11 10.89
CA GLN A 230 -2.18 -7.11 10.27
C GLN A 230 -1.00 -6.71 11.18
N THR A 231 -0.48 -7.68 11.94
CA THR A 231 0.72 -7.50 12.77
C THR A 231 1.93 -8.08 12.06
N LEU A 232 3.08 -7.44 12.24
CA LEU A 232 4.33 -7.84 11.60
C LEU A 232 5.51 -7.64 12.53
N SER A 233 6.55 -8.48 12.36
CA SER A 233 7.84 -8.29 13.01
C SER A 233 8.82 -7.71 12.00
N TYR A 234 9.64 -6.77 12.45
CA TYR A 234 10.69 -6.17 11.64
C TYR A 234 12.00 -6.02 12.42
N THR A 235 13.10 -5.85 11.70
CA THR A 235 14.39 -5.38 12.22
C THR A 235 14.82 -4.16 11.42
N ASN A 236 15.02 -3.02 12.07
CA ASN A 236 15.65 -1.85 11.45
C ASN A 236 17.12 -1.85 11.83
N GLY A 237 18.00 -1.65 10.85
CA GLY A 237 19.43 -1.67 11.11
C GLY A 237 20.24 -1.00 10.03
N MET A 238 21.51 -0.78 10.34
CA MET A 238 22.49 -0.25 9.42
C MET A 238 23.39 -1.39 8.94
N VAL A 239 23.72 -1.37 7.66
CA VAL A 239 24.71 -2.26 7.05
C VAL A 239 26.08 -1.87 7.58
N VAL A 240 26.82 -2.85 8.11
CA VAL A 240 28.17 -2.68 8.66
C VAL A 240 29.06 -3.83 8.22
N ASP A 241 30.38 -3.67 8.36
CA ASP A 241 31.31 -4.74 8.07
C ASP A 241 31.12 -5.92 9.03
N GLU A 242 31.29 -7.14 8.52
CA GLU A 242 31.26 -8.34 9.35
C GLU A 242 32.35 -8.28 10.42
N GLY A 243 31.97 -8.52 11.68
CA GLY A 243 32.86 -8.37 12.83
C GLY A 243 32.79 -7.01 13.52
N THR A 244 32.00 -6.05 13.00
CA THR A 244 31.70 -4.81 13.72
C THR A 244 31.10 -5.12 15.10
N ALA A 245 31.64 -4.49 16.14
CA ALA A 245 31.16 -4.68 17.51
C ALA A 245 29.67 -4.32 17.61
N THR A 246 28.88 -5.19 18.25
CA THR A 246 27.45 -4.95 18.45
C THR A 246 27.23 -4.17 19.74
N PRO A 247 26.73 -2.92 19.70
CA PRO A 247 26.44 -2.15 20.90
C PRO A 247 25.41 -2.84 21.80
N PRO A 248 25.44 -2.64 23.12
CA PRO A 248 24.43 -3.16 24.03
C PRO A 248 23.01 -2.76 23.61
N GLY A 249 22.09 -3.73 23.60
CA GLY A 249 20.70 -3.52 23.20
C GLY A 249 20.42 -3.62 21.70
N LEU A 250 21.46 -3.76 20.88
CA LEU A 250 21.35 -4.09 19.45
C LEU A 250 21.67 -5.56 19.20
N THR A 251 21.30 -6.04 18.02
CA THR A 251 21.61 -7.38 17.54
C THR A 251 22.29 -7.32 16.17
N ALA A 252 23.31 -8.15 15.98
CA ALA A 252 23.90 -8.38 14.68
C ALA A 252 23.15 -9.49 13.93
N ARG A 253 23.02 -9.35 12.61
CA ARG A 253 22.34 -10.30 11.75
C ARG A 253 23.04 -10.38 10.40
N SER A 254 23.37 -11.61 9.99
CA SER A 254 23.78 -11.91 8.62
C SER A 254 22.56 -12.19 7.75
N LEU A 255 22.47 -11.49 6.62
CA LEU A 255 21.47 -11.68 5.58
C LEU A 255 22.17 -12.25 4.34
N PRO A 256 21.93 -13.51 3.97
CA PRO A 256 22.49 -14.05 2.75
C PRO A 256 21.88 -13.35 1.53
N GLY A 257 22.59 -13.31 0.41
CA GLY A 257 21.98 -12.95 -0.87
C GLY A 257 20.95 -14.00 -1.29
N PHE A 258 19.84 -13.58 -1.89
CA PHE A 258 18.76 -14.47 -2.33
C PHE A 258 18.09 -13.99 -3.61
N SER A 259 17.44 -14.92 -4.32
CA SER A 259 16.58 -14.55 -5.44
C SER A 259 15.28 -13.95 -4.91
N ALA A 260 14.86 -12.81 -5.46
CA ALA A 260 13.69 -12.06 -5.01
C ALA A 260 12.97 -11.36 -6.16
N MET A 261 11.68 -11.09 -5.98
CA MET A 261 11.02 -10.02 -6.73
C MET A 261 11.55 -8.69 -6.23
N HIS A 262 12.21 -7.94 -7.12
CA HIS A 262 12.74 -6.62 -6.84
C HIS A 262 11.77 -5.55 -7.35
N VAL A 263 11.41 -4.63 -6.47
CA VAL A 263 10.58 -3.48 -6.78
C VAL A 263 11.27 -2.23 -6.26
N THR A 264 11.42 -1.21 -7.10
CA THR A 264 11.86 0.12 -6.65
C THR A 264 10.64 0.97 -6.37
N HIS A 265 10.63 1.64 -5.22
CA HIS A 265 9.65 2.65 -4.87
C HIS A 265 10.34 4.01 -4.80
N THR A 266 9.69 5.02 -5.38
CA THR A 266 10.11 6.42 -5.24
C THR A 266 8.94 7.23 -4.70
N GLY A 267 9.18 7.94 -3.61
CA GLY A 267 8.21 8.81 -2.95
C GLY A 267 8.02 8.51 -1.47
N ARG A 268 6.93 9.03 -0.92
CA ARG A 268 6.64 9.03 0.51
C ARG A 268 6.53 7.62 1.09
N TYR A 269 7.12 7.38 2.26
CA TYR A 269 7.08 6.08 2.94
C TYR A 269 5.65 5.62 3.28
N GLU A 270 4.73 6.56 3.49
CA GLU A 270 3.32 6.26 3.74
C GLU A 270 2.66 5.53 2.55
N HIS A 271 3.26 5.60 1.35
CA HIS A 271 2.83 4.87 0.16
C HIS A 271 3.67 3.65 -0.18
N LEU A 272 4.67 3.29 0.64
CA LEU A 272 5.58 2.16 0.39
C LEU A 272 4.86 0.80 0.31
N GLY A 273 3.68 0.70 0.93
CA GLY A 273 2.77 -0.43 0.77
C GLY A 273 2.37 -0.71 -0.69
N ASN A 274 2.46 0.27 -1.60
CA ASN A 274 2.25 0.07 -3.04
C ASN A 274 3.32 -0.82 -3.67
N ALA A 275 4.58 -0.70 -3.23
CA ALA A 275 5.67 -1.55 -3.69
C ALA A 275 5.47 -3.01 -3.27
N TRP A 276 5.06 -3.22 -2.02
CA TRP A 276 4.69 -4.54 -1.51
C TRP A 276 3.52 -5.16 -2.26
N ALA A 277 2.46 -4.39 -2.49
CA ALA A 277 1.31 -4.84 -3.26
C ALA A 277 1.72 -5.22 -4.69
N ALA A 278 2.50 -4.38 -5.37
CA ALA A 278 3.02 -4.66 -6.70
C ALA A 278 3.89 -5.94 -6.72
N ALA A 279 4.80 -6.10 -5.76
CA ALA A 279 5.65 -7.29 -5.66
C ALA A 279 4.81 -8.58 -5.52
N TYR A 280 3.87 -8.62 -4.56
CA TYR A 280 3.05 -9.81 -4.32
C TYR A 280 2.08 -10.10 -5.47
N GLN A 281 1.50 -9.09 -6.10
CA GLN A 281 0.61 -9.29 -7.24
C GLN A 281 1.37 -9.80 -8.46
N ASN A 282 2.55 -9.24 -8.76
CA ASN A 282 3.40 -9.71 -9.85
C ASN A 282 3.89 -11.15 -9.61
N LEU A 283 4.27 -11.50 -8.37
CA LEU A 283 4.64 -12.87 -8.00
C LEU A 283 3.49 -13.87 -8.25
N ARG A 284 2.25 -13.48 -7.94
CA ARG A 284 1.07 -14.31 -8.22
C ARG A 284 0.85 -14.44 -9.73
N ALA A 285 0.93 -13.35 -10.48
CA ALA A 285 0.75 -13.34 -11.93
C ALA A 285 1.76 -14.23 -12.65
N CYS A 286 3.05 -14.17 -12.26
CA CYS A 286 4.11 -15.01 -12.81
C CYS A 286 4.23 -16.38 -12.13
N LYS A 287 3.28 -16.76 -11.26
CA LYS A 287 3.20 -18.05 -10.56
C LYS A 287 4.45 -18.41 -9.75
N ARG A 288 5.18 -17.41 -9.24
CA ARG A 288 6.35 -17.61 -8.36
C ARG A 288 5.90 -17.70 -6.91
N LYS A 289 6.47 -18.65 -6.18
CA LYS A 289 6.17 -18.88 -4.76
C LYS A 289 7.12 -18.04 -3.90
N VAL A 290 6.56 -17.29 -2.97
CA VAL A 290 7.31 -16.56 -1.94
C VAL A 290 8.02 -17.56 -1.02
N SER A 291 9.27 -17.27 -0.66
CA SER A 291 10.00 -18.02 0.35
C SER A 291 9.41 -17.73 1.74
N LYS A 292 9.17 -18.78 2.52
CA LYS A 292 8.77 -18.64 3.94
C LYS A 292 9.95 -18.69 4.91
N LYS A 293 11.16 -18.90 4.39
CA LYS A 293 12.38 -19.07 5.20
C LYS A 293 13.28 -17.84 5.19
N LEU A 294 13.09 -16.97 4.19
CA LEU A 294 13.88 -15.76 4.00
C LEU A 294 12.95 -14.57 4.23
N PRO A 295 13.46 -13.49 4.84
CA PRO A 295 12.67 -12.30 5.11
C PRO A 295 12.52 -11.42 3.86
N GLY A 296 11.49 -10.58 3.84
CA GLY A 296 11.47 -9.45 2.91
C GLY A 296 12.42 -8.37 3.39
N VAL A 297 12.99 -7.60 2.46
CA VAL A 297 13.98 -6.55 2.79
C VAL A 297 13.64 -5.26 2.04
N GLU A 298 13.64 -4.15 2.76
CA GLU A 298 13.64 -2.80 2.21
C GLU A 298 15.03 -2.20 2.42
N LEU A 299 15.70 -1.79 1.34
CA LEU A 299 16.94 -1.03 1.41
C LEU A 299 16.67 0.43 1.07
N TYR A 300 17.07 1.34 1.96
CA TYR A 300 16.92 2.78 1.78
C TYR A 300 18.14 3.30 1.00
N ALA A 301 17.90 3.80 -0.21
CA ALA A 301 18.96 4.24 -1.11
C ALA A 301 19.42 5.68 -0.82
N ASN A 302 18.59 6.48 -0.15
CA ASN A 302 18.90 7.83 0.31
C ASN A 302 18.29 8.09 1.70
N SER A 303 18.75 9.15 2.35
CA SER A 303 18.36 9.47 3.73
C SER A 303 17.17 10.45 3.77
N PRO A 304 16.16 10.23 4.62
CA PRO A 304 15.09 11.20 4.86
C PRO A 304 15.56 12.48 5.57
N GLU A 305 16.78 12.52 6.11
CA GLU A 305 17.33 13.72 6.74
C GLU A 305 17.71 14.80 5.72
N ASN A 306 18.07 14.40 4.49
CA ASN A 306 18.57 15.30 3.45
C ASN A 306 17.87 15.16 2.09
N THR A 307 16.87 14.28 2.01
CA THR A 307 16.08 14.04 0.79
C THR A 307 14.62 14.37 1.07
N PRO A 308 13.96 15.19 0.23
CA PRO A 308 12.55 15.46 0.41
C PRO A 308 11.71 14.18 0.25
N PRO A 309 10.57 14.04 0.96
CA PRO A 309 9.80 12.79 1.00
C PRO A 309 9.41 12.22 -0.37
N GLU A 310 9.09 13.08 -1.33
CA GLU A 310 8.72 12.71 -2.69
C GLU A 310 9.89 12.15 -3.53
N ALA A 311 11.13 12.35 -3.10
CA ALA A 311 12.34 11.88 -3.78
C ALA A 311 13.04 10.73 -3.04
N LEU A 312 12.43 10.21 -1.95
CA LEU A 312 12.95 9.04 -1.25
C LEU A 312 12.91 7.83 -2.15
N VAL A 313 13.96 7.01 -2.12
CA VAL A 313 14.09 5.82 -2.95
C VAL A 313 14.32 4.59 -2.07
N THR A 314 13.43 3.62 -2.20
CA THR A 314 13.50 2.34 -1.49
C THR A 314 13.56 1.18 -2.47
N GLN A 315 14.50 0.27 -2.28
CA GLN A 315 14.55 -1.00 -3.00
C GLN A 315 13.93 -2.10 -2.14
N LEU A 316 12.82 -2.66 -2.61
CA LEU A 316 12.11 -3.75 -1.97
C LEU A 316 12.47 -5.10 -2.62
N PHE A 317 12.79 -6.08 -1.77
CA PHE A 317 13.07 -7.46 -2.17
C PHE A 317 12.13 -8.43 -1.44
N VAL A 318 11.24 -9.09 -2.20
CA VAL A 318 10.39 -10.17 -1.69
C VAL A 318 10.96 -11.52 -2.13
N PRO A 319 11.47 -12.36 -1.21
CA PRO A 319 12.23 -13.55 -1.57
C PRO A 319 11.36 -14.61 -2.25
N VAL A 320 11.93 -15.30 -3.24
CA VAL A 320 11.27 -16.39 -3.96
C VAL A 320 11.92 -17.75 -3.69
N LYS A 321 11.16 -18.81 -3.91
CA LYS A 321 11.66 -20.19 -3.92
C LYS A 321 12.43 -20.52 -5.21
#